data_AF-A0A2A5BCE2-F1
#
_entry.id   AF-A0A2A5BCE2-F1
#
_cell.length_a   1.000
_cell.length_b   1.000
_cell.length_c   1.000
_cell.angle_alpha   90.00
_cell.angle_beta   90.00
_cell.angle_gamma   90.00
#
_symmetry.space_group_name_H-M   'P 1'
#
loop_
_entity.id
_entity.type
_entity.pdbx_description
1 polymer ?
#
loop_
_entity_poly.entity_id
_entity_poly.type
_entity_poly.pdbx_seq_one_letter_code
_entity_poly.pdbx_strand_id
1 'polypeptide(L)'
;MVTLLASIAGFLTSIIPEIIKYFKDMNDKEHELSILEIQMQYNRDNDARSLEEIYVARDILEQASLYATFESKIWWVDMLNGSVRPVLAYSFFIMYVAVKYLQYNAISASAHIVEHIEIIWNIDDQAIFASVVSFYYGQRTFRRSYRT
;
A
#
# COMPACT_ATOMS: atom_id res chain seq x y z
N MET A 1 20.41 -52.99 -67.75
CA MET A 1 21.21 -51.94 -67.07
C MET A 1 20.36 -50.73 -66.69
N VAL A 2 19.50 -50.22 -67.58
CA VAL A 2 18.59 -49.07 -67.31
C VAL A 2 17.52 -49.38 -66.23
N THR A 3 17.04 -50.62 -66.16
CA THR A 3 16.07 -51.06 -65.14
C THR A 3 16.60 -51.05 -63.70
N LEU A 4 17.91 -51.27 -63.51
CA LEU A 4 18.56 -51.22 -62.19
C LEU A 4 18.71 -49.76 -61.70
N LEU A 5 19.03 -48.85 -62.62
CA LEU A 5 19.08 -47.42 -62.33
C LEU A 5 17.68 -46.85 -62.05
N ALA A 6 16.66 -47.31 -62.78
CA ALA A 6 15.27 -46.93 -62.55
C ALA A 6 14.73 -47.45 -61.20
N SER A 7 15.11 -48.66 -60.77
CA SER A 7 14.69 -49.18 -59.46
C SER A 7 15.39 -48.46 -58.29
N ILE A 8 16.67 -48.10 -58.44
CA ILE A 8 17.41 -47.30 -57.45
C ILE A 8 16.84 -45.87 -57.37
N ALA A 9 16.53 -45.26 -58.52
CA ALA A 9 15.91 -43.94 -58.57
C ALA A 9 14.51 -43.93 -57.93
N GLY A 10 13.69 -44.97 -58.17
CA GLY A 10 12.40 -45.13 -57.51
C GLY A 10 12.52 -45.30 -55.98
N PHE A 11 13.54 -46.03 -55.53
CA PHE A 11 13.83 -46.23 -54.11
C PHE A 11 14.30 -44.94 -53.42
N LEU A 12 15.16 -44.16 -54.07
CA LEU A 12 15.60 -42.85 -53.54
C LEU A 12 14.45 -41.85 -53.46
N THR A 13 13.56 -41.83 -54.45
CA THR A 13 12.37 -40.98 -54.42
C THR A 13 11.41 -41.34 -53.27
N SER A 14 11.39 -42.60 -52.85
CA SER A 14 10.60 -43.06 -51.69
C SER A 14 11.16 -42.61 -50.34
N ILE A 15 12.45 -42.27 -50.25
CA ILE A 15 13.10 -41.88 -48.97
C ILE A 15 12.94 -40.37 -48.71
N ILE A 16 12.85 -39.56 -49.76
CA ILE A 16 12.64 -38.10 -49.68
C ILE A 16 11.46 -37.70 -48.77
N PRO A 17 10.24 -38.26 -48.93
CA PRO A 17 9.11 -37.86 -48.07
C PRO A 17 9.33 -38.22 -46.60
N GLU A 18 10.06 -39.28 -46.30
CA GLU A 18 10.34 -39.71 -44.92
C GLU A 18 11.32 -38.77 -44.21
N ILE A 19 12.32 -38.26 -44.94
CA ILE A 19 13.26 -37.24 -44.44
C ILE A 19 12.51 -35.94 -44.14
N ILE A 20 11.62 -35.49 -45.03
CA ILE A 20 10.82 -34.27 -44.83
C ILE A 20 9.92 -34.40 -43.59
N LYS A 21 9.27 -35.56 -43.40
CA LYS A 21 8.46 -35.82 -42.20
C LYS A 21 9.30 -35.75 -40.92
N TYR A 22 10.49 -36.35 -40.92
CA TYR A 22 11.37 -36.33 -39.75
C TYR A 22 11.78 -34.91 -39.34
N PHE A 23 12.12 -34.05 -40.31
CA PHE A 23 12.43 -32.64 -40.03
C PHE A 23 11.20 -31.87 -39.51
N LYS A 24 10.01 -32.15 -40.07
CA LYS A 24 8.77 -31.53 -39.61
C LYS A 24 8.42 -31.95 -38.18
N ASP A 25 8.50 -33.24 -37.87
CA ASP A 25 8.28 -33.78 -36.52
C ASP A 25 9.24 -33.19 -35.50
N MET A 26 10.50 -32.94 -35.88
CA MET A 26 11.48 -32.31 -34.99
C MET A 26 11.11 -30.85 -34.69
N ASN A 27 10.72 -30.09 -35.72
CA ASN A 27 10.29 -28.70 -35.57
C ASN A 27 8.97 -28.58 -34.78
N ASP A 28 8.03 -29.51 -34.99
CA ASP A 28 6.76 -29.55 -34.25
C ASP A 28 7.00 -29.84 -32.76
N LYS A 29 7.93 -30.74 -32.43
CA LYS A 29 8.34 -31.01 -31.03
C LYS A 29 9.04 -29.82 -30.39
N GLU A 30 9.93 -29.14 -31.10
CA GLU A 30 10.56 -27.91 -30.59
C GLU A 30 9.51 -26.84 -30.32
N HIS A 31 8.52 -26.71 -31.20
CA HIS A 31 7.40 -25.79 -31.00
C HIS A 31 6.55 -26.17 -29.78
N GLU A 32 6.19 -27.44 -29.61
CA GLU A 32 5.46 -27.93 -28.43
C GLU A 32 6.24 -27.66 -27.13
N LEU A 33 7.55 -27.91 -27.11
CA LEU A 33 8.41 -27.60 -25.97
C LEU A 33 8.40 -26.10 -25.66
N SER A 34 8.46 -25.23 -26.68
CA SER A 34 8.41 -23.78 -26.50
C SER A 34 7.09 -23.30 -25.87
N ILE A 35 5.97 -23.91 -26.27
CA ILE A 35 4.65 -23.60 -25.70
C ILE A 35 4.56 -24.05 -24.24
N LEU A 36 5.08 -25.25 -23.92
CA LEU A 36 5.14 -25.75 -22.55
C LEU A 36 6.00 -24.86 -21.67
N GLU A 37 7.14 -24.38 -22.18
CA GLU A 37 8.02 -23.46 -21.46
C GLU A 37 7.31 -22.13 -21.15
N ILE A 38 6.61 -21.55 -22.13
CA ILE A 38 5.82 -20.32 -21.94
C ILE A 38 4.73 -20.54 -20.89
N GLN A 39 4.03 -21.67 -20.91
CA GLN A 39 3.02 -22.00 -19.90
C GLN A 39 3.62 -22.16 -18.50
N MET A 40 4.78 -22.82 -18.38
CA MET A 40 5.49 -22.94 -17.10
C MET A 40 5.94 -21.58 -16.58
N GLN A 41 6.42 -20.70 -17.46
CA GLN A 41 6.81 -19.34 -17.09
C GLN A 41 5.60 -18.53 -16.60
N TYR A 42 4.49 -18.59 -17.32
CA TYR A 42 3.24 -17.93 -16.91
C TYR A 42 2.75 -18.41 -15.53
N ASN A 43 2.78 -19.73 -15.28
CA ASN A 43 2.41 -20.29 -13.98
C ASN A 43 3.35 -19.82 -12.87
N ARG A 44 4.67 -19.80 -13.11
CA ARG A 44 5.65 -19.28 -12.15
C ARG A 44 5.43 -17.82 -11.81
N ASP A 45 5.16 -17.00 -12.81
CA ASP A 45 4.87 -15.57 -12.62
C ASP A 45 3.57 -15.37 -11.84
N ASN A 46 2.56 -16.20 -12.09
CA ASN A 46 1.30 -16.15 -11.38
C ASN A 46 1.44 -16.58 -9.90
N ASP A 47 2.20 -17.63 -9.62
CA ASP A 47 2.50 -18.08 -8.26
C ASP A 47 3.28 -17.01 -7.49
N ALA A 48 4.27 -16.38 -8.13
CA ALA A 48 5.02 -15.28 -7.53
C ALA A 48 4.13 -14.08 -7.18
N ARG A 49 3.21 -13.69 -8.07
CA ARG A 49 2.23 -12.63 -7.82
C ARG A 49 1.28 -12.99 -6.67
N SER A 50 0.76 -14.21 -6.64
CA SER A 50 -0.13 -14.66 -5.57
C SER A 50 0.57 -14.64 -4.21
N LEU A 51 1.84 -15.02 -4.13
CA LEU A 51 2.63 -14.91 -2.92
C LEU A 51 2.83 -13.44 -2.49
N GLU A 52 3.17 -12.56 -3.42
CA GLU A 52 3.30 -11.12 -3.16
C GLU A 52 1.99 -10.53 -2.62
N GLU A 53 0.85 -10.85 -3.23
CA GLU A 53 -0.47 -10.44 -2.76
C GLU A 53 -0.76 -10.93 -1.34
N ILE A 54 -0.39 -12.18 -1.01
CA ILE A 54 -0.54 -12.73 0.35
C ILE A 54 0.34 -11.95 1.34
N TYR A 55 1.59 -11.64 0.99
CA TYR A 55 2.47 -10.87 1.85
C TYR A 55 1.91 -9.47 2.10
N VAL A 56 1.51 -8.76 1.04
CA VAL A 56 0.89 -7.43 1.16
C VAL A 56 -0.39 -7.48 1.99
N ALA A 57 -1.24 -8.49 1.78
CA ALA A 57 -2.46 -8.67 2.56
C ALA A 57 -2.16 -8.93 4.05
N ARG A 58 -1.14 -9.73 4.35
CA ARG A 58 -0.71 -10.00 5.74
C ARG A 58 -0.17 -8.74 6.41
N ASP A 59 0.65 -7.96 5.73
CA ASP A 59 1.20 -6.69 6.26
C ASP A 59 0.06 -5.69 6.56
N ILE A 60 -0.94 -5.61 5.67
CA ILE A 60 -2.14 -4.81 5.89
C ILE A 60 -2.93 -5.31 7.10
N LEU A 61 -3.12 -6.63 7.24
CA LEU A 61 -3.83 -7.21 8.38
C LEU A 61 -3.07 -7.00 9.69
N GLU A 62 -1.75 -7.12 9.70
CA GLU A 62 -0.91 -6.86 10.87
C GLU A 62 -1.01 -5.39 11.28
N GLN A 63 -0.87 -4.46 10.35
CA GLN A 63 -1.08 -3.03 10.61
C GLN A 63 -2.51 -2.76 11.10
N ALA A 64 -3.52 -3.32 10.44
CA ALA A 64 -4.92 -3.19 10.86
C ALA A 64 -5.13 -3.74 12.27
N SER A 65 -4.48 -4.83 12.66
CA SER A 65 -4.57 -5.40 14.00
C SER A 65 -3.85 -4.56 15.06
N LEU A 66 -2.73 -3.91 14.71
CA LEU A 66 -2.03 -2.95 15.59
C LEU A 66 -2.88 -1.71 15.84
N TYR A 67 -3.70 -1.30 14.88
CA TYR A 67 -4.64 -0.18 15.00
C TYR A 67 -6.06 -0.58 15.40
N ALA A 68 -6.36 -1.88 15.45
CA ALA A 68 -7.63 -2.40 15.93
C ALA A 68 -7.64 -2.30 17.46
N THR A 69 -8.04 -1.13 17.95
CA THR A 69 -8.49 -0.95 19.31
C THR A 69 -9.47 -2.07 19.64
N PHE A 70 -9.16 -2.90 20.64
CA PHE A 70 -10.03 -3.96 21.17
C PHE A 70 -11.49 -3.50 21.21
N GLU A 71 -12.32 -3.96 20.27
CA GLU A 71 -13.77 -3.74 20.34
C GLU A 71 -14.30 -4.63 21.45
N SER A 72 -14.54 -4.01 22.61
CA SER A 72 -15.08 -4.72 23.78
C SER A 72 -16.54 -5.14 23.57
N LYS A 73 -17.16 -4.80 22.42
CA LYS A 73 -18.60 -4.95 22.13
C LYS A 73 -19.50 -4.25 23.16
N ILE A 74 -18.94 -3.31 23.92
CA ILE A 74 -19.67 -2.54 24.93
C ILE A 74 -19.69 -1.09 24.44
N TRP A 75 -20.87 -0.67 23.96
CA TRP A 75 -21.09 0.64 23.32
C TRP A 75 -20.57 1.83 24.15
N TRP A 76 -20.68 1.78 25.49
CA TRP A 76 -20.19 2.85 26.35
C TRP A 76 -18.66 2.87 26.50
N VAL A 77 -17.99 1.71 26.50
CA VAL A 77 -16.53 1.61 26.57
C VAL A 77 -15.92 2.08 25.26
N ASP A 78 -16.50 1.66 24.14
CA ASP A 78 -16.03 2.02 22.81
C ASP A 78 -16.26 3.52 22.53
N MET A 79 -17.39 4.08 23.01
CA MET A 79 -17.64 5.53 22.97
C MET A 79 -16.68 6.31 23.88
N LEU A 80 -16.39 5.80 25.08
CA LEU A 80 -15.44 6.43 26.01
C LEU A 80 -14.04 6.44 25.41
N ASN A 81 -13.57 5.30 24.88
CA ASN A 81 -12.25 5.18 24.23
C ASN A 81 -12.15 6.10 23.00
N GLY A 82 -13.19 6.15 22.17
CA GLY A 82 -13.30 7.10 21.07
C GLY A 82 -13.25 8.57 21.50
N SER A 83 -13.69 8.87 22.73
CA SER A 83 -13.72 10.22 23.29
C SER A 83 -12.43 10.65 24.01
N VAL A 84 -11.55 9.71 24.43
CA VAL A 84 -10.33 10.05 25.20
C VAL A 84 -9.45 11.05 24.45
N ARG A 85 -9.29 10.87 23.13
CA ARG A 85 -8.49 11.78 22.31
C ARG A 85 -9.10 13.18 22.18
N PRO A 86 -10.38 13.35 21.79
CA PRO A 86 -11.06 14.64 21.85
C PRO A 86 -10.99 15.31 23.22
N VAL A 87 -11.19 14.54 24.30
CA VAL A 87 -11.15 15.05 25.67
C VAL A 87 -9.76 15.62 25.99
N LEU A 88 -8.68 14.86 25.74
CA LEU A 88 -7.32 15.35 25.96
C LEU A 88 -7.02 16.61 25.12
N ALA A 89 -7.38 16.60 23.83
CA ALA A 89 -7.16 17.75 22.96
C ALA A 89 -7.91 19.00 23.44
N TYR A 90 -9.17 18.86 23.85
CA TYR A 90 -9.96 19.97 24.40
C TYR A 90 -9.47 20.42 25.76
N SER A 91 -9.03 19.52 26.65
CA SER A 91 -8.44 19.89 27.93
C SER A 91 -7.18 20.75 27.76
N PHE A 92 -6.27 20.36 26.87
CA PHE A 92 -5.07 21.15 26.56
C PHE A 92 -5.41 22.49 25.91
N PHE A 93 -6.39 22.51 24.99
CA PHE A 93 -6.84 23.74 24.34
C PHE A 93 -7.50 24.71 25.31
N ILE A 94 -8.39 24.22 26.19
CA ILE A 94 -9.05 25.03 27.22
C ILE A 94 -8.02 25.59 28.20
N MET A 95 -7.05 24.79 28.62
CA MET A 95 -5.95 25.25 29.46
C MET A 95 -5.15 26.36 28.78
N TYR A 96 -4.82 26.19 27.49
CA TYR A 96 -4.13 27.21 26.70
C TYR A 96 -4.94 28.52 26.62
N VAL A 97 -6.24 28.43 26.30
CA VAL A 97 -7.14 29.60 26.26
C VAL A 97 -7.24 30.28 27.63
N ALA A 98 -7.32 29.51 28.72
CA ALA A 98 -7.38 30.05 30.07
C ALA A 98 -6.09 30.82 30.43
N VAL A 99 -4.92 30.28 30.10
CA VAL A 99 -3.63 30.96 30.32
C VAL A 99 -3.55 32.26 29.49
N LYS A 100 -3.96 32.22 28.22
CA LYS A 100 -3.98 33.43 27.37
C LYS A 100 -4.98 34.47 27.85
N TYR A 101 -6.13 34.05 28.38
CA TYR A 101 -7.10 34.95 28.99
C TYR A 101 -6.54 35.65 30.25
N LEU A 102 -5.81 34.91 31.10
CA LEU A 102 -5.14 35.49 32.26
C LEU A 102 -4.01 36.47 31.85
N GLN A 103 -3.22 36.13 30.84
CA GLN A 103 -2.20 37.04 30.27
C GLN A 103 -2.82 38.32 29.70
N TYR A 104 -3.94 38.20 28.98
CA TYR A 104 -4.67 39.34 28.44
C TYR A 104 -5.16 40.29 29.54
N ASN A 105 -5.76 39.75 30.61
CA ASN A 105 -6.22 40.55 31.74
C ASN A 105 -5.06 41.25 32.47
N ALA A 106 -3.92 40.58 32.61
CA ALA A 106 -2.73 41.16 33.25
C ALA A 106 -2.15 42.34 32.44
N ILE A 107 -2.11 42.23 31.11
CA ILE A 107 -1.55 43.27 30.22
C ILE A 107 -2.52 44.43 30.04
N SER A 108 -3.83 44.15 29.94
CA SER A 108 -4.87 45.17 29.84
C SER A 108 -4.93 46.08 31.08
N ALA A 109 -4.47 45.58 32.23
CA ALA A 109 -4.35 46.35 33.46
C ALA A 109 -3.14 47.30 33.49
N SER A 110 -2.12 47.10 32.62
CA SER A 110 -0.83 47.78 32.72
C SER A 110 -0.42 48.67 31.54
N ALA A 111 -0.83 48.40 30.28
CA ALA A 111 -0.54 49.29 29.13
C ALA A 111 -1.17 48.79 27.81
N HIS A 112 -1.10 49.65 26.77
CA HIS A 112 -1.62 49.45 25.41
C HIS A 112 -1.35 48.04 24.83
N ILE A 113 -2.42 47.24 24.74
CA ILE A 113 -2.50 45.88 24.18
C ILE A 113 -1.82 45.75 22.81
N VAL A 114 -1.82 46.83 22.02
CA VAL A 114 -1.30 46.85 20.64
C VAL A 114 0.23 46.68 20.59
N GLU A 115 0.96 47.19 21.58
CA GLU A 115 2.44 47.08 21.61
C GLU A 115 2.92 45.71 22.10
N HIS A 116 2.06 44.95 22.79
CA HIS A 116 2.43 43.69 23.45
C HIS A 116 1.93 42.46 22.69
N ILE A 117 1.39 42.62 21.48
CA ILE A 117 0.82 41.50 20.72
C ILE A 117 1.86 40.45 20.33
N GLU A 118 3.10 40.87 20.06
CA GLU A 118 4.23 39.96 19.78
C GLU A 118 4.69 39.20 21.04
N ILE A 119 4.42 39.74 22.24
CA ILE A 119 4.70 39.07 23.52
C ILE A 119 3.59 38.07 23.86
N ILE A 120 2.34 38.40 23.54
CA ILE A 120 1.17 37.52 23.76
C ILE A 120 1.15 36.37 22.74
N TRP A 121 1.66 36.57 21.52
CA TRP A 121 1.64 35.58 20.45
C TRP A 121 3.04 35.34 19.88
N ASN A 122 3.83 34.57 20.63
CA ASN A 122 5.21 34.25 20.25
C ASN A 122 5.29 32.97 19.39
N ILE A 123 6.47 32.68 18.85
CA ILE A 123 6.75 31.48 18.06
C ILE A 123 6.52 30.19 18.86
N ASP A 124 6.77 30.22 20.17
CA ASP A 124 6.50 29.09 21.06
C ASP A 124 4.99 28.82 21.17
N ASP A 125 4.16 29.86 21.23
CA ASP A 125 2.69 29.74 21.25
C ASP A 125 2.17 29.19 19.92
N GLN A 126 2.75 29.63 18.81
CA GLN A 126 2.45 29.10 17.48
C GLN A 126 2.80 27.62 17.38
N ALA A 127 3.94 27.20 17.92
CA ALA A 127 4.36 25.81 17.95
C ALA A 127 3.44 24.94 18.82
N ILE A 128 3.02 25.44 19.99
CA ILE A 128 2.05 24.77 20.87
C ILE A 128 0.71 24.63 20.16
N PHE A 129 0.21 25.70 19.56
CA PHE A 129 -1.07 25.69 18.82
C PHE A 129 -1.02 24.71 17.63
N ALA A 130 0.04 24.76 16.83
CA ALA A 130 0.25 23.83 15.71
C ALA A 130 0.32 22.37 16.17
N SER A 131 0.97 22.10 17.30
CA SER A 131 1.07 20.76 17.88
C SER A 131 -0.29 20.22 18.33
N VAL A 132 -1.13 21.04 18.97
CA VAL A 132 -2.49 20.66 19.38
C VAL A 132 -3.38 20.37 18.16
N VAL A 133 -3.31 21.22 17.12
CA VAL A 133 -4.06 21.03 15.87
C VAL A 133 -3.60 19.75 15.15
N SER A 134 -2.29 19.54 15.04
CA SER A 134 -1.70 18.34 14.43
C SER A 134 -2.09 17.07 15.19
N PHE A 135 -2.09 17.10 16.52
CA PHE A 135 -2.53 15.98 17.36
C PHE A 135 -4.01 15.60 17.12
N TYR A 136 -4.89 16.59 16.95
CA TYR A 136 -6.32 16.35 16.73
C TYR A 136 -6.63 15.83 15.30
N TYR A 137 -5.99 16.40 14.28
CA TYR A 137 -6.27 16.05 12.88
C TYR A 137 -5.38 14.96 12.29
N GLY A 138 -4.15 14.78 12.78
CA GLY A 138 -3.14 13.89 12.21
C GLY A 138 -3.66 12.46 12.00
N GLN A 139 -4.44 11.93 12.93
CA GLN A 139 -4.99 10.58 12.82
C GLN A 139 -6.29 10.45 12.01
N ARG A 140 -7.02 11.54 11.76
CA ARG A 140 -8.23 11.52 10.91
C ARG A 140 -7.86 11.36 9.43
N THR A 141 -6.70 11.86 9.02
CA THR A 141 -6.15 11.69 7.67
C THR A 141 -5.75 10.24 7.42
N PHE A 142 -5.10 9.58 8.39
CA PHE A 142 -4.69 8.17 8.25
C PHE A 142 -5.87 7.22 8.10
N ARG A 143 -7.01 7.46 8.78
CA ARG A 143 -8.20 6.60 8.69
C ARG A 143 -8.87 6.61 7.30
N ARG A 144 -8.61 7.62 6.47
CA ARG A 144 -9.20 7.74 5.13
C ARG A 144 -8.35 7.08 4.03
N SER A 145 -7.08 6.84 4.29
CA SER A 145 -6.16 6.21 3.33
C SER A 145 -6.34 4.69 3.19
N TYR A 146 -6.99 4.03 4.15
CA TYR A 146 -7.21 2.57 4.16
C TYR A 146 -8.51 2.13 3.47
N ARG A 147 -9.18 3.02 2.73
CA ARG A 147 -10.51 2.76 2.13
C ARG A 147 -10.58 2.94 0.61
N THR A 148 -9.42 3.06 -0.03
CA THR A 148 -9.21 3.02 -1.50
C THR A 148 -8.18 1.96 -1.78
#